data_AF-A0A5J4P777-F1
#
_entry.id   AF-A0A5J4P777-F1
#
_cell.length_a   1.000
_cell.length_b   1.000
_cell.length_c   1.000
_cell.angle_alpha   90.00
_cell.angle_beta   90.00
_cell.angle_gamma   90.00
#
_symmetry.space_group_name_H-M   'P 1'
#
loop_
_entity.id
_entity.type
_entity.pdbx_description
1 polymer ?
#
loop_
_entity_poly.entity_id
_entity_poly.type
_entity_poly.pdbx_seq_one_letter_code
_entity_poly.pdbx_strand_id
1 'polypeptide(L)' 'IADFLDAIKNNRPPNADVAELHKSTTLVQLGNIAWRTGQRLTIDPSNGHILNSQEGQALWSRTYEPGWEPVV' A
#
# COMPACT_ATOMS: atom_id res chain seq x y z
N ILE A 1 -8.60 -17.27 12.30
CA ILE A 1 -9.14 -16.72 13.57
C ILE A 1 -8.28 -17.09 14.77
N ALA A 2 -7.89 -18.36 14.96
CA ALA A 2 -7.04 -18.78 16.09
C ALA A 2 -5.75 -17.95 16.24
N ASP A 3 -5.02 -17.72 15.14
CA ASP A 3 -3.80 -16.90 15.12
C ASP A 3 -4.02 -15.47 15.64
N PHE A 4 -5.07 -14.80 15.17
CA PHE A 4 -5.38 -13.43 15.57
C PHE A 4 -5.73 -13.32 17.06
N LEU A 5 -6.53 -14.24 17.59
CA LEU A 5 -6.89 -14.26 19.01
C LEU A 5 -5.68 -14.56 19.90
N ASP A 6 -4.81 -15.44 19.46
CA ASP A 6 -3.57 -15.79 20.15
C ASP A 6 -2.57 -14.62 20.14
N ALA A 7 -2.46 -13.91 19.01
CA ALA A 7 -1.64 -12.71 18.88
C ALA A 7 -2.02 -11.61 19.87
N ILE A 8 -3.33 -11.37 20.05
CA ILE A 8 -3.84 -10.41 21.04
C ILE A 8 -3.49 -10.85 22.46
N LYS A 9 -3.76 -12.12 22.81
CA LYS A 9 -3.56 -12.63 24.17
C LYS A 9 -2.09 -12.63 24.60
N ASN A 10 -1.21 -12.97 23.67
CA ASN A 10 0.22 -13.17 23.96
C ASN A 10 1.09 -11.98 23.53
N ASN A 11 0.48 -10.88 23.08
CA ASN A 11 1.19 -9.69 22.60
C ASN A 11 2.28 -10.03 21.56
N ARG A 12 1.95 -10.89 20.59
CA ARG A 12 2.85 -11.26 19.50
C ARG A 12 2.35 -10.73 18.15
N PRO A 13 3.22 -10.60 17.14
CA PRO A 13 2.79 -10.32 15.77
C PRO A 13 1.89 -11.46 15.24
N PRO A 14 0.79 -11.13 14.54
CA PRO A 14 0.03 -12.12 13.76
C PRO A 14 0.82 -12.52 12.51
N ASN A 15 0.50 -13.65 11.90
CA ASN A 15 1.16 -14.10 10.67
C ASN A 15 0.97 -13.14 9.48
N ALA A 16 -0.11 -12.36 9.53
CA ALA A 16 -0.52 -11.44 8.49
C ALA A 16 -0.70 -10.05 9.11
N ASP A 17 0.40 -9.47 9.58
CA ASP A 17 0.39 -8.10 10.08
C ASP A 17 0.15 -7.07 8.96
N VAL A 18 -0.04 -5.81 9.35
CA VAL A 18 -0.32 -4.73 8.40
C VAL A 18 0.86 -4.45 7.47
N ALA A 19 2.10 -4.61 7.94
CA ALA A 19 3.32 -4.39 7.16
C ALA A 19 3.52 -5.50 6.11
N GLU A 20 3.03 -6.71 6.34
CA GLU A 20 3.07 -7.78 5.36
C GLU A 20 1.90 -7.69 4.37
N LEU A 21 0.68 -7.53 4.89
CA LEU A 21 -0.52 -7.54 4.05
C LEU A 21 -0.60 -6.36 3.09
N HIS A 22 -0.10 -5.18 3.45
CA HIS A 22 -0.18 -4.02 2.56
C HIS A 22 0.61 -4.23 1.26
N LYS A 23 1.68 -5.05 1.27
CA LYS A 23 2.46 -5.33 0.05
C LYS A 23 1.58 -5.96 -1.04
N SER A 24 0.69 -6.87 -0.64
CA SER A 24 -0.24 -7.54 -1.56
C SER A 24 -1.29 -6.58 -2.13
N THR A 25 -1.80 -5.65 -1.31
CA THR A 25 -2.81 -4.68 -1.75
C THR A 25 -2.21 -3.56 -2.59
N THR A 26 -1.01 -3.07 -2.24
CA THR A 26 -0.25 -2.10 -3.04
C THR A 26 0.00 -2.61 -4.45
N LEU A 27 0.32 -3.90 -4.63
CA LEU A 27 0.54 -4.48 -5.95
C LEU A 27 -0.69 -4.37 -6.86
N VAL A 28 -1.89 -4.62 -6.33
CA VAL A 28 -3.14 -4.48 -7.09
C VAL A 28 -3.38 -3.01 -7.50
N GLN A 29 -3.11 -2.08 -6.59
CA GLN A 29 -3.24 -0.64 -6.89
C GLN A 29 -2.25 -0.18 -7.96
N LEU A 30 -0.99 -0.62 -7.88
CA LEU A 30 0.02 -0.38 -8.91
C LEU A 30 -0.41 -0.96 -10.26
N GLY A 31 -1.01 -2.15 -10.28
CA GLY A 31 -1.59 -2.74 -11.49
C GLY A 31 -2.68 -1.85 -12.11
N ASN A 32 -3.57 -1.31 -11.28
CA ASN A 32 -4.59 -0.37 -11.73
C ASN A 32 -3.98 0.92 -12.31
N ILE A 33 -2.94 1.46 -11.69
CA ILE A 33 -2.24 2.66 -12.19
C ILE A 33 -1.57 2.35 -13.53
N ALA A 34 -0.86 1.22 -13.65
CA ALA A 34 -0.22 0.80 -14.88
C ALA A 34 -1.22 0.64 -16.02
N TRP A 35 -2.39 0.03 -15.74
CA TRP A 35 -3.47 -0.11 -16.71
C TRP A 35 -4.04 1.24 -17.15
N ARG A 36 -4.35 2.14 -16.21
CA ARG A 36 -4.93 3.48 -16.50
C ARG A 36 -3.98 4.38 -17.29
N THR A 37 -2.68 4.24 -17.08
CA THR A 37 -1.65 5.06 -17.71
C THR A 37 -1.06 4.41 -18.96
N GLY A 38 -1.42 3.15 -19.27
CA GLY A 38 -0.95 2.44 -20.45
C GLY A 38 0.56 2.20 -20.50
N GLN A 39 1.26 2.27 -19.37
CA GLN A 39 2.72 2.21 -19.29
C GLN A 39 3.20 1.22 -18.23
N ARG A 40 4.41 0.70 -18.42
CA ARG A 40 5.12 -0.08 -17.40
C ARG A 40 5.60 0.86 -16.29
N LEU A 41 5.22 0.57 -15.05
CA LEU A 41 5.72 1.29 -13.88
C LEU A 41 7.07 0.72 -13.43
N THR A 42 8.00 1.62 -13.11
CA THR A 42 9.20 1.28 -12.32
C THR A 42 8.95 1.78 -10.91
N ILE A 43 9.21 0.94 -9.90
CA ILE A 43 8.94 1.28 -8.49
C ILE A 43 10.20 1.11 -7.64
N ASP A 44 10.26 1.84 -6.54
CA ASP A 44 11.22 1.58 -5.47
C ASP A 44 10.76 0.34 -4.68
N PRO A 45 11.55 -0.74 -4.63
CA PRO A 45 11.16 -1.98 -3.95
C PRO A 45 11.10 -1.85 -2.42
N SER A 46 11.69 -0.80 -1.84
CA SER A 46 11.70 -0.58 -0.39
C SER A 46 10.40 0.02 0.15
N ASN A 47 9.68 0.81 -0.67
CA ASN A 47 8.50 1.57 -0.25
C ASN A 47 7.34 1.53 -1.26
N GLY A 48 7.54 0.94 -2.43
CA GLY A 48 6.54 0.79 -3.49
C GLY A 48 6.29 2.03 -4.35
N HIS A 49 6.95 3.17 -4.08
CA HIS A 49 6.70 4.41 -4.80
C HIS A 49 7.09 4.32 -6.28
N ILE A 50 6.25 4.91 -7.13
CA ILE A 50 6.48 4.99 -8.58
C ILE A 50 7.64 5.94 -8.87
N LEU A 51 8.59 5.46 -9.66
CA LEU A 51 9.75 6.19 -10.15
C LEU A 51 9.53 6.64 -11.59
N ASN A 52 9.96 7.86 -11.91
CA ASN A 52 10.05 8.39 -13.28
C ASN A 52 8.73 8.39 -14.10
N SER A 53 7.56 8.49 -13.44
CA SER A 53 6.26 8.60 -14.13
C SER A 53 5.37 9.63 -13.45
N GLN A 54 5.25 10.81 -14.06
CA GLN A 54 4.42 11.90 -13.55
C GLN A 54 2.92 11.53 -13.58
N GLU A 55 2.47 10.87 -14.65
CA GLU A 55 1.09 10.38 -14.77
C GLU A 55 0.76 9.32 -13.73
N GLY A 56 1.69 8.39 -13.47
CA GLY A 56 1.52 7.38 -12.43
C GLY A 56 1.48 7.99 -11.02
N GLN A 57 2.38 8.95 -10.74
CA GLN A 57 2.40 9.66 -9.46
C GLN A 57 1.13 10.50 -9.21
N ALA A 58 0.52 11.05 -10.26
CA ALA A 58 -0.75 11.77 -10.14
C ALA A 58 -1.90 10.88 -9.64
N LEU A 59 -1.79 9.55 -9.77
CA LEU A 59 -2.77 8.57 -9.31
C LEU A 59 -2.37 7.84 -8.01
N TRP A 60 -1.22 8.18 -7.44
CA TRP A 60 -0.66 7.53 -6.25
C TRP A 60 -1.40 7.90 -4.96
N SER A 61 -1.76 9.18 -4.84
CA SER A 61 -2.39 9.72 -3.65
C SER A 61 -3.89 9.91 -3.84
N ARG A 62 -4.56 10.18 -2.74
CA ARG A 62 -5.97 10.57 -2.69
C ARG A 62 -6.09 11.89 -1.95
N THR A 63 -7.09 12.68 -2.33
CA THR A 63 -7.52 13.81 -1.52
C THR A 63 -8.24 13.27 -0.28
N TYR A 64 -7.76 13.65 0.89
CA TYR A 64 -8.44 13.35 2.15
C TYR A 64 -9.52 14.40 2.43
N GLU A 65 -10.55 14.03 3.17
CA GLU A 65 -11.51 15.01 3.71
C GLU A 65 -10.79 15.94 4.69
N PRO A 66 -11.15 17.24 4.75
CA PRO A 66 -10.51 18.19 5.66
C PRO A 66 -10.53 17.69 7.11
N GLY A 67 -9.35 17.63 7.74
CA GLY A 67 -9.16 17.13 9.10
C GLY A 67 -8.84 15.63 9.20
N TRP A 68 -8.83 14.90 8.08
CA TRP A 68 -8.47 13.49 7.99
C TRP A 68 -7.12 13.24 7.32
N GLU A 69 -6.35 14.29 7.05
CA GLU A 69 -5.02 14.18 6.47
C GLU A 69 -4.08 13.40 7.41
N PRO A 70 -3.35 12.39 6.90
CA PRO A 70 -2.38 11.67 7.71
C PRO A 70 -1.23 12.59 8.10
N VAL A 71 -0.81 12.51 9.37
CA VAL A 71 0.46 13.09 9.82
C VAL A 71 1.54 12.06 9.49
N VAL A 72 2.29 12.31 8.42
CA VAL A 72 3.33 11.42 7.88
C VAL A 72 4.70 11.83 8.40
#